data_AF-A0A527Z7J0-F1
#
_entry.id   AF-A0A527Z7J0-F1
#
_cell.length_a   1.000
_cell.length_b   1.000
_cell.length_c   1.000
_cell.angle_alpha   90.00
_cell.angle_beta   90.00
_cell.angle_gamma   90.00
#
_symmetry.space_group_name_H-M   'P 1'
#
loop_
_entity.id
_entity.type
_entity.pdbx_description
1 polymer ?
#
loop_
_entity_poly.entity_id
_entity_poly.type
_entity_poly.pdbx_seq_one_letter_code
_entity_poly.pdbx_strand_id
1 'polypeptide(L)'
;MAAIRYGPRRTDHSEQIVALCHDETRTIVLRPDWNARSAADVSALVHELVHHLQNFESKTYACPEEREALAYDAQRRWLAFFGEDLETAFGIDPLTLLVRTTCAY
;
A
#
# COMPACT_ATOMS: atom_id res chain seq x y z
N MET A 1 8.72 3.22 16.93
CA MET A 1 8.77 3.97 15.65
C MET A 1 9.96 3.46 14.84
N ALA A 2 9.72 2.63 13.83
CA ALA A 2 10.76 2.26 12.88
C ALA A 2 10.58 3.12 11.62
N ALA A 3 11.26 4.27 11.58
CA ALA A 3 11.45 4.99 10.33
C ALA A 3 12.48 4.21 9.51
N ILE A 4 12.05 3.63 8.39
CA ILE A 4 12.99 3.01 7.45
C ILE A 4 13.81 4.13 6.80
N ARG A 5 15.02 4.36 7.32
CA ARG A 5 16.01 5.22 6.68
C ARG A 5 16.68 4.46 5.53
N TYR A 6 16.51 4.91 4.30
CA TYR A 6 17.32 4.44 3.19
C TYR A 6 18.65 5.21 3.12
N GLY A 7 19.70 4.59 3.66
CA GLY A 7 21.09 4.87 3.27
C GLY A 7 21.41 4.24 1.91
N PRO A 8 22.59 4.53 1.32
CA PRO A 8 22.86 4.14 -0.05
C PRO A 8 22.96 2.62 -0.19
N ARG A 9 22.02 2.08 -0.99
CA ARG A 9 21.96 0.75 -1.58
C ARG A 9 21.90 -0.42 -0.58
N ARG A 10 20.66 -0.79 -0.21
CA ARG A 10 20.32 -2.19 0.11
C ARG A 10 19.57 -2.80 -1.06
N THR A 11 20.17 -3.83 -1.64
CA THR A 11 19.52 -4.80 -2.52
C THR A 11 18.69 -5.75 -1.68
N ASP A 12 17.53 -6.13 -2.22
CA ASP A 12 16.59 -7.15 -1.76
C ASP A 12 15.40 -6.66 -0.89
N HIS A 13 14.18 -6.95 -1.36
CA HIS A 13 12.82 -6.53 -0.93
C HIS A 13 12.23 -5.20 -1.46
N SER A 14 12.98 -4.38 -2.21
CA SER A 14 12.46 -3.13 -2.79
C SER A 14 11.61 -3.31 -4.05
N GLU A 15 11.43 -4.53 -4.56
CA GLU A 15 10.68 -4.80 -5.79
C GLU A 15 9.15 -4.77 -5.62
N GLN A 16 8.66 -4.75 -4.37
CA GLN A 16 7.22 -4.79 -4.04
C GLN A 16 6.60 -3.42 -3.73
N ILE A 17 7.38 -2.33 -3.69
CA ILE A 17 6.83 -0.99 -3.44
C ILE A 17 6.44 -0.39 -4.78
N VAL A 18 5.17 -0.58 -5.16
CA VAL A 18 4.60 -0.03 -6.41
C VAL A 18 4.26 1.44 -6.27
N ALA A 19 3.86 1.86 -5.07
CA ALA A 19 3.60 3.24 -4.70
C ALA A 19 3.88 3.46 -3.20
N LEU A 20 4.13 4.70 -2.78
CA LEU A 20 4.31 5.10 -1.38
C LEU A 20 3.73 6.49 -1.15
N CYS A 21 2.88 6.66 -0.14
CA CYS A 21 2.46 7.96 0.37
C CYS A 21 3.47 8.49 1.40
N HIS A 22 4.08 9.63 1.11
CA HIS A 22 4.94 10.34 2.05
C HIS A 22 4.12 11.32 2.89
N ASP A 23 3.96 11.04 4.18
CA ASP A 23 3.03 11.76 5.06
C ASP A 23 3.37 13.25 5.22
N GLU A 24 4.66 13.60 5.32
CA GLU A 24 5.11 14.98 5.58
C GLU A 24 4.90 15.92 4.37
N THR A 25 5.10 15.40 3.17
CA THR A 25 5.00 16.14 1.90
C THR A 25 3.70 15.86 1.15
N ARG A 26 2.87 14.96 1.69
CA ARG A 26 1.59 14.50 1.11
C ARG A 26 1.72 14.11 -0.36
N THR A 27 2.84 13.49 -0.71
CA THR A 27 3.18 13.13 -2.09
C THR A 27 3.10 11.62 -2.23
N ILE A 28 2.39 11.16 -3.27
CA ILE A 28 2.43 9.76 -3.69
C ILE A 28 3.56 9.61 -4.70
N VAL A 29 4.51 8.73 -4.40
CA VAL A 29 5.63 8.39 -5.30
C VAL A 29 5.33 7.06 -5.97
N LEU A 30 5.41 7.04 -7.29
CA LEU A 30 5.23 5.83 -8.11
C LEU A 30 6.58 5.32 -8.59
N ARG A 31 6.69 4.00 -8.78
CA ARG A 31 7.89 3.39 -9.37
C ARG A 31 8.11 3.90 -10.81
N PRO A 32 9.36 4.04 -11.31
CA PRO A 32 9.60 4.62 -12.64
C PRO A 32 8.91 3.92 -13.83
N ASP A 33 8.65 2.62 -13.72
CA ASP A 33 7.99 1.77 -14.70
C ASP A 33 6.48 1.58 -14.43
N TRP A 34 5.90 2.35 -13.50
CA TRP A 34 4.46 2.31 -13.21
C TRP A 34 3.63 2.51 -14.48
N ASN A 35 2.64 1.66 -14.69
CA ASN A 35 1.85 1.60 -15.90
C ASN A 35 0.36 1.87 -15.63
N ALA A 36 -0.15 2.99 -16.15
CA ALA A 36 -1.57 3.36 -16.06
C ALA A 36 -2.55 2.35 -16.69
N ARG A 37 -2.06 1.39 -17.49
CA ARG A 37 -2.85 0.32 -18.11
C ARG A 37 -2.81 -1.00 -17.34
N SER A 38 -1.97 -1.11 -16.31
CA SER A 38 -1.89 -2.28 -15.44
C SER A 38 -2.90 -2.14 -14.32
N ALA A 39 -3.84 -3.08 -14.19
CA ALA A 39 -4.81 -3.09 -13.11
C ALA A 39 -4.11 -3.15 -11.74
N ALA A 40 -3.05 -3.96 -11.64
CA ALA A 40 -2.18 -4.02 -10.48
C ALA A 40 -1.57 -2.64 -10.15
N ASP A 41 -0.89 -1.99 -11.09
CA ASP A 41 -0.22 -0.70 -10.81
C ASP A 41 -1.22 0.39 -10.39
N VAL A 42 -2.38 0.47 -11.04
CA VAL A 42 -3.42 1.41 -10.63
C VAL A 42 -4.02 1.05 -9.27
N SER A 43 -4.15 -0.24 -8.94
CA SER A 43 -4.63 -0.67 -7.62
C SER A 43 -3.70 -0.22 -6.49
N ALA A 44 -2.39 -0.21 -6.71
CA ALA A 44 -1.43 0.30 -5.74
C ALA A 44 -1.54 1.83 -5.58
N LEU A 45 -1.82 2.57 -6.65
CA LEU A 45 -2.15 4.00 -6.53
C LEU A 45 -3.46 4.21 -5.74
N VAL A 46 -4.48 3.39 -5.97
CA VAL A 46 -5.73 3.43 -5.19
C VAL A 46 -5.47 3.20 -3.71
N HIS A 47 -4.60 2.26 -3.36
CA HIS A 47 -4.14 2.03 -1.99
C HIS A 47 -3.54 3.32 -1.38
N GLU A 48 -2.58 3.94 -2.07
CA GLU A 48 -1.93 5.16 -1.57
C GLU A 48 -2.86 6.38 -1.52
N LEU A 49 -3.88 6.45 -2.39
CA LEU A 49 -4.90 7.51 -2.33
C LEU A 49 -5.74 7.40 -1.04
N VAL A 50 -6.02 6.19 -0.56
CA VAL A 50 -6.66 6.00 0.75
C VAL A 50 -5.79 6.60 1.84
N HIS A 51 -4.50 6.25 1.87
CA HIS A 51 -3.56 6.83 2.84
C HIS A 51 -3.47 8.35 2.76
N HIS A 52 -3.46 8.91 1.55
CA HIS A 52 -3.45 10.35 1.35
C HIS A 52 -4.70 11.02 1.98
N LEU A 53 -5.88 10.44 1.78
CA LEU A 53 -7.13 10.94 2.38
C LEU A 53 -7.16 10.75 3.91
N GLN A 54 -6.70 9.61 4.41
CA GLN A 54 -6.59 9.36 5.86
C GLN A 54 -5.68 10.39 6.54
N ASN A 55 -4.59 10.78 5.88
CA ASN A 55 -3.69 11.84 6.35
C ASN A 55 -4.36 13.22 6.31
N PHE A 56 -5.14 13.52 5.27
CA PHE A 56 -5.88 14.78 5.15
C PHE A 56 -6.92 14.94 6.27
N GLU A 57 -7.64 13.86 6.60
CA GLU A 57 -8.67 13.86 7.65
C GLU A 57 -8.10 13.86 9.07
N SER A 58 -6.77 13.81 9.24
CA SER A 58 -6.11 13.74 10.56
C SER A 58 -6.65 12.61 11.45
N LYS A 59 -7.02 11.48 10.83
CA LYS A 59 -7.51 10.29 11.56
C LYS A 59 -6.38 9.69 12.40
N THR A 60 -6.70 9.35 13.64
CA THR A 60 -5.82 8.57 14.52
C THR A 60 -6.20 7.10 14.45
N TYR A 61 -5.20 6.23 14.39
CA TYR A 61 -5.36 4.78 14.42
C TYR A 61 -4.72 4.23 15.69
N ALA A 62 -5.26 3.14 16.23
CA ALA A 62 -4.71 2.43 17.38
C ALA A 62 -3.32 1.85 17.07
N CYS A 63 -3.10 1.45 15.82
CA CYS A 63 -1.85 0.88 15.32
C CYS A 63 -1.68 1.18 13.81
N PRO A 64 -0.48 1.01 13.23
CA PRO A 64 -0.28 1.12 11.79
C PRO A 64 -1.17 0.16 10.99
N GLU A 65 -1.36 -1.07 11.46
CA GLU A 65 -2.09 -2.12 10.74
C GLU A 65 -3.59 -1.78 10.59
N GLU A 66 -4.21 -1.10 11.56
CA GLU A 66 -5.60 -0.66 11.46
C GLU A 66 -5.80 0.33 10.28
N ARG A 67 -4.79 1.16 10.03
CA ARG A 67 -4.79 2.13 8.92
C ARG A 67 -4.81 1.43 7.55
N GLU A 68 -4.14 0.28 7.45
CA GLU A 68 -3.99 -0.50 6.22
C GLU A 68 -5.29 -1.17 5.77
N ALA A 69 -6.19 -1.50 6.70
CA ALA A 69 -7.40 -2.28 6.41
C ALA A 69 -8.26 -1.67 5.30
N LEU A 70 -8.48 -0.34 5.36
CA LEU A 70 -9.27 0.37 4.34
C LEU A 70 -8.53 0.46 3.00
N ALA A 71 -7.20 0.61 3.04
CA ALA A 71 -6.37 0.72 1.83
C ALA A 71 -6.35 -0.59 1.05
N TYR A 72 -6.14 -1.72 1.74
CA TYR A 72 -6.22 -3.05 1.11
C TYR A 72 -7.62 -3.41 0.63
N ASP A 73 -8.68 -3.02 1.35
CA ASP A 73 -10.05 -3.27 0.88
C ASP A 73 -10.35 -2.49 -0.42
N ALA A 74 -9.93 -1.23 -0.51
CA ALA A 74 -10.06 -0.44 -1.73
C ALA A 74 -9.25 -1.04 -2.89
N GLN A 75 -8.00 -1.43 -2.64
CA GLN A 75 -7.14 -2.09 -3.63
C GLN A 75 -7.73 -3.41 -4.13
N ARG A 76 -8.20 -4.27 -3.22
CA ARG A 76 -8.85 -5.55 -3.56
C ARG A 76 -10.09 -5.34 -4.42
N ARG A 77 -10.94 -4.37 -4.06
CA ARG A 77 -12.15 -4.05 -4.85
C ARG A 77 -11.79 -3.55 -6.25
N TRP A 78 -10.74 -2.74 -6.37
CA TRP A 78 -10.22 -2.31 -7.66
C TRP A 78 -9.81 -3.52 -8.52
N LEU A 79 -8.95 -4.40 -8.00
CA LEU A 79 -8.47 -5.59 -8.71
C LEU A 79 -9.63 -6.49 -9.16
N ALA A 80 -10.63 -6.69 -8.29
CA ALA A 80 -11.79 -7.52 -8.58
C ALA A 80 -12.59 -7.02 -9.80
N PHE A 81 -12.63 -5.71 -10.08
CA PHE A 81 -13.26 -5.18 -11.30
C PHE A 81 -12.57 -5.64 -12.59
N PHE A 82 -11.28 -5.98 -12.52
CA PHE A 82 -10.47 -6.46 -13.64
C PHE A 82 -10.27 -7.98 -13.64
N GLY A 83 -10.90 -8.70 -12.70
CA GLY A 83 -10.75 -10.15 -12.57
C GLY A 83 -9.42 -10.61 -11.98
N GLU A 84 -8.70 -9.71 -11.30
CA GLU A 84 -7.47 -10.01 -10.56
C GLU A 84 -7.72 -9.99 -9.05
N ASP A 85 -6.77 -10.49 -8.27
CA ASP A 85 -6.77 -10.39 -6.82
C ASP A 85 -5.37 -10.03 -6.26
N LEU A 86 -5.32 -9.77 -4.95
CA LEU A 86 -4.08 -9.37 -4.25
C LEU A 86 -3.00 -10.47 -4.30
N GLU A 87 -3.39 -11.73 -4.32
CA GLU A 87 -2.45 -12.86 -4.33
C GLU A 87 -1.82 -13.00 -5.71
N THR A 88 -2.62 -12.98 -6.78
CA THR A 88 -2.11 -13.08 -8.15
C THR A 88 -1.31 -11.85 -8.58
N ALA A 89 -1.72 -10.66 -8.13
CA ALA A 89 -1.10 -9.41 -8.56
C ALA A 89 0.14 -9.03 -7.72
N PHE A 90 0.16 -9.39 -6.43
CA PHE A 90 1.20 -8.92 -5.49
C PHE A 90 1.80 -10.03 -4.61
N GLY A 91 1.30 -11.27 -4.68
CA GLY A 91 1.71 -12.35 -3.78
C GLY A 91 1.24 -12.14 -2.34
N ILE A 92 0.18 -11.33 -2.13
CA ILE A 92 -0.40 -11.08 -0.81
C ILE A 92 -1.53 -12.07 -0.58
N ASP A 93 -1.20 -13.20 0.05
CA ASP A 93 -2.16 -14.22 0.44
C ASP A 93 -3.02 -13.77 1.66
N PRO A 94 -4.12 -14.47 1.97
CA PRO A 94 -5.01 -14.11 3.08
C PRO A 94 -4.34 -14.01 4.46
N LEU A 95 -3.32 -14.83 4.75
CA LEU A 95 -2.59 -14.75 6.02
C LEU A 95 -1.71 -13.50 6.05
N THR A 96 -1.01 -13.21 4.96
CA THR A 96 -0.22 -11.97 4.84
C THR A 96 -1.11 -10.74 4.98
N LEU A 97 -2.30 -10.74 4.35
CA LEU A 97 -3.27 -9.64 4.49
C LEU A 97 -3.74 -9.48 5.94
N LEU A 98 -4.05 -10.58 6.62
CA LEU A 98 -4.48 -10.55 8.02
C LEU A 98 -3.42 -9.92 8.92
N VAL A 99 -2.15 -10.34 8.77
CA VAL A 99 -1.03 -9.80 9.55
C VAL A 99 -0.83 -8.31 9.28
N ARG A 100 -0.98 -7.86 8.03
CA ARG A 100 -0.82 -6.45 7.66
C ARG A 100 -1.97 -5.54 8.12
N THR A 101 -3.11 -6.10 8.53
CA THR A 101 -4.33 -5.34 8.85
C THR A 101 -4.82 -5.53 10.29
N THR A 102 -4.09 -6.27 11.12
CA THR A 102 -4.45 -6.57 12.52
C THR A 102 -3.41 -5.99 13.47
N CYS A 103 -3.84 -5.18 14.44
CA CYS A 103 -2.93 -4.68 15.48
C CYS A 103 -2.31 -5.83 16.27
N ALA A 104 -0.98 -5.80 16.45
CA ALA A 104 -0.32 -6.58 17.48
C ALA A 104 -0.67 -5.99 18.86
N TYR A 105 -1.05 -6.86 19.79
CA TYR A 105 -1.45 -6.51 21.17
C TYR A 105 -0.37 -5.74 21.95
#